data_AF-A0A9X2YP91-F1
#
_entry.id   AF-A0A9X2YP91-F1
#
_cell.length_a   1.000
_cell.length_b   1.000
_cell.length_c   1.000
_cell.angle_alpha   90.00
_cell.angle_beta   90.00
_cell.angle_gamma   90.00
#
_symmetry.space_group_name_H-M   'P 1'
#
loop_
_entity.id
_entity.type
_entity.pdbx_description
1 polymer ?
#
loop_
_entity_poly.entity_id
_entity_poly.type
_entity_poly.pdbx_seq_one_letter_code
_entity_poly.pdbx_strand_id
1 'polypeptide(L)'
;MTSMNGPSARDSAGGKRDGGGSDGQPPRAQFLTVAEVASLMRVSKMTVYRLVHNGELPAVRVGRSFRVHAKAVHDMLESSYFDAG
;
A
#
# COMPACT_ATOMS: atom_id res chain seq x y z
N MET A 1 -36.58 -13.18 33.04
CA MET A 1 -36.70 -12.67 31.66
C MET A 1 -35.30 -12.59 31.10
N THR A 2 -35.01 -13.49 30.16
CA THR A 2 -33.67 -13.88 29.71
C THR A 2 -33.11 -12.89 28.68
N SER A 3 -31.79 -12.73 28.75
CA SER A 3 -30.87 -12.04 27.84
C SER A 3 -31.33 -11.84 26.40
N MET A 4 -31.15 -10.62 25.89
CA MET A 4 -31.23 -10.31 24.46
C MET A 4 -29.84 -9.95 23.93
N ASN A 5 -29.25 -10.93 23.26
CA ASN A 5 -28.41 -10.90 22.05
C ASN A 5 -27.45 -9.72 21.75
N GLY A 6 -26.18 -10.08 21.55
CA GLY A 6 -25.19 -9.38 20.70
C GLY A 6 -25.45 -9.60 19.19
N PRO A 7 -24.46 -9.68 18.28
CA PRO A 7 -23.00 -9.49 18.41
C PRO A 7 -22.39 -8.51 17.37
N SER A 8 -21.13 -8.11 17.63
CA SER A 8 -20.21 -7.48 16.67
C SER A 8 -19.98 -8.37 15.44
N ALA A 9 -20.40 -7.91 14.26
CA ALA A 9 -20.00 -8.49 12.98
C ALA A 9 -20.13 -7.44 11.86
N ARG A 10 -19.07 -6.65 11.70
CA ARG A 10 -18.74 -5.85 10.52
C ARG A 10 -17.24 -5.68 10.70
N ASP A 11 -16.41 -6.43 9.99
CA ASP A 11 -16.32 -6.47 8.53
C ASP A 11 -15.80 -7.85 8.05
N SER A 12 -16.59 -8.49 7.21
CA SER A 12 -16.16 -9.59 6.34
C SER A 12 -16.08 -9.06 4.92
N ALA A 13 -14.87 -9.05 4.36
CA ALA A 13 -14.61 -9.08 2.92
C ALA A 13 -13.12 -9.47 2.78
N GLY A 14 -12.70 -10.54 2.14
CA GLY A 14 -13.30 -11.53 1.27
C GLY A 14 -12.11 -12.21 0.59
N GLY A 15 -12.05 -13.54 0.61
CA GLY A 15 -10.93 -14.29 0.05
C GLY A 15 -10.85 -14.23 -1.48
N LYS A 16 -9.60 -14.37 -1.96
CA LYS A 16 -9.10 -14.86 -3.27
C LYS A 16 -9.86 -14.46 -4.54
N ARG A 17 -9.15 -13.70 -5.38
CA ARG A 17 -9.33 -13.74 -6.84
C ARG A 17 -7.97 -14.04 -7.47
N ASP A 18 -7.77 -15.31 -7.79
CA ASP A 18 -6.83 -15.75 -8.82
C ASP A 18 -7.38 -15.32 -10.17
N GLY A 19 -6.58 -14.62 -10.97
CA GLY A 19 -6.98 -14.12 -12.29
C GLY A 19 -5.78 -13.59 -13.06
N GLY A 20 -5.12 -14.48 -13.81
CA GLY A 20 -4.09 -14.13 -14.78
C GLY A 20 -4.65 -13.25 -15.90
N GLY A 21 -3.87 -12.23 -16.25
CA GLY A 21 -4.13 -11.28 -17.33
C GLY A 21 -2.88 -10.44 -17.55
N SER A 22 -1.89 -11.02 -18.23
CA SER A 22 -0.74 -10.30 -18.77
C SER A 22 -1.22 -9.49 -19.97
N ASP A 23 -1.77 -8.30 -19.73
CA ASP A 23 -2.06 -7.35 -20.80
C ASP A 23 -1.12 -6.16 -20.65
N GLY A 24 -0.30 -5.97 -21.68
CA GLY A 24 0.69 -4.89 -21.81
C GLY A 24 0.04 -3.52 -21.94
N GLN A 25 -0.75 -3.13 -20.95
CA GLN A 25 -1.20 -1.76 -20.78
C GLN A 25 0.03 -0.93 -20.39
N PRO A 26 0.41 0.12 -21.15
CA PRO A 26 1.45 1.05 -20.72
C PRO A 26 1.14 1.46 -19.28
N PRO A 27 2.15 1.56 -18.38
CA PRO A 27 1.89 1.71 -16.96
C PRO A 27 1.10 2.99 -16.75
N ARG A 28 -0.23 2.86 -16.66
CA ARG A 28 -1.10 3.92 -16.16
C ARG A 28 -0.46 4.33 -14.85
N ALA A 29 -0.25 5.62 -14.61
CA ALA A 29 0.41 6.10 -13.40
C ALA A 29 -0.32 5.50 -12.19
N GLN A 30 0.23 4.42 -11.65
CA GLN A 30 -0.40 3.63 -10.61
C GLN A 30 -0.05 4.30 -9.30
N PHE A 31 -1.08 4.84 -8.65
CA PHE A 31 -0.95 5.40 -7.33
C PHE A 31 -1.24 4.34 -6.29
N LEU A 32 -0.29 4.13 -5.40
CA LEU A 32 -0.40 3.20 -4.30
C LEU A 32 -0.79 3.95 -3.03
N THR A 33 -1.59 3.29 -2.20
CA THR A 33 -1.86 3.71 -0.84
C THR A 33 -0.68 3.41 0.07
N VAL A 34 -0.59 4.11 1.21
CA VAL A 34 0.42 3.84 2.24
C VAL A 34 0.41 2.39 2.70
N ALA A 35 -0.76 1.75 2.76
CA ALA A 35 -0.90 0.35 3.18
C ALA A 35 -0.33 -0.63 2.14
N GLU A 36 -0.55 -0.37 0.85
CA GLU A 36 0.02 -1.17 -0.24
C GLU A 36 1.53 -1.01 -0.29
N VAL A 37 2.03 0.22 -0.18
CA VAL A 37 3.49 0.49 -0.13
C VAL A 37 4.14 -0.23 1.05
N ALA A 38 3.54 -0.14 2.24
CA ALA A 38 4.04 -0.83 3.44
C ALA A 38 4.13 -2.35 3.22
N SER A 39 3.13 -2.92 2.56
CA SER A 39 3.09 -4.37 2.26
C SER A 39 4.16 -4.76 1.23
N LEU A 40 4.36 -3.94 0.19
CA LEU A 40 5.36 -4.16 -0.85
C LEU A 40 6.79 -4.05 -0.31
N MET A 41 7.07 -3.02 0.48
CA MET A 41 8.39 -2.76 1.06
C MET A 41 8.66 -3.59 2.34
N ARG A 42 7.67 -4.36 2.83
CA ARG A 42 7.76 -5.11 4.09
C ARG A 42 8.10 -4.27 5.32
N VAL A 43 7.61 -3.03 5.35
CA VAL A 43 7.81 -2.08 6.47
C VAL A 43 6.50 -1.74 7.15
N SER A 44 6.58 -1.11 8.33
CA SER A 44 5.40 -0.58 9.00
C SER A 44 4.82 0.63 8.25
N LYS A 45 3.50 0.89 8.39
CA LYS A 45 2.88 2.12 7.86
C LYS A 45 3.56 3.38 8.43
N MET A 46 4.02 3.33 9.68
CA MET A 46 4.73 4.44 10.33
C MET A 46 6.03 4.77 9.59
N THR A 47 6.77 3.74 9.16
CA THR A 47 7.97 3.92 8.34
C THR A 47 7.63 4.63 7.04
N VAL A 48 6.59 4.20 6.33
CA VAL A 48 6.17 4.87 5.09
C VAL A 48 5.77 6.32 5.33
N TYR A 49 5.03 6.61 6.41
CA TYR A 49 4.69 8.00 6.77
C TYR A 49 5.93 8.86 7.05
N ARG A 50 6.94 8.30 7.73
CA ARG A 50 8.22 8.99 7.96
C ARG A 50 8.92 9.30 6.64
N LEU A 51 9.05 8.32 5.75
CA LEU A 51 9.68 8.52 4.44
C LEU A 51 8.98 9.61 3.62
N VAL A 52 7.64 9.61 3.63
CA VAL A 52 6.85 10.65 2.94
C VAL A 52 7.07 12.03 3.58
N HIS A 53 7.10 12.12 4.91
CA HIS A 53 7.27 13.39 5.61
C HIS A 53 8.70 13.95 5.49
N ASN A 54 9.70 13.06 5.45
CA ASN A 54 11.11 13.41 5.21
C ASN A 54 11.38 13.78 3.74
N GLY A 55 10.43 13.55 2.83
CA GLY A 55 10.60 13.78 1.39
C GLY A 55 11.40 12.69 0.67
N GLU A 56 11.73 11.59 1.35
CA GLU A 56 12.45 10.45 0.78
C GLU A 56 11.57 9.62 -0.16
N LEU A 57 10.25 9.62 0.06
CA LEU A 57 9.29 8.94 -0.79
C LEU A 57 8.29 9.95 -1.39
N PRO A 58 8.35 10.23 -2.70
CA PRO A 58 7.49 11.23 -3.32
C PRO A 58 6.03 10.77 -3.31
N ALA A 59 5.18 11.54 -2.64
CA ALA A 59 3.77 11.26 -2.49
C ALA A 59 2.90 12.50 -2.71
N VAL A 60 1.72 12.28 -3.26
CA VAL A 60 0.68 13.28 -3.47
C VAL A 60 -0.38 13.12 -2.38
N ARG A 61 -0.77 14.23 -1.76
CA ARG A 61 -1.90 14.24 -0.81
C ARG A 61 -3.21 14.34 -1.57
N VAL A 62 -4.08 13.36 -1.38
CA VAL A 62 -5.43 13.33 -1.94
C VAL A 62 -6.42 13.27 -0.78
N GLY A 63 -7.04 14.42 -0.49
CA GLY A 63 -7.88 14.60 0.69
C GLY A 63 -7.12 14.35 2.00
N ARG A 64 -7.55 13.32 2.74
CA ARG A 64 -6.96 12.92 4.04
C ARG A 64 -5.89 11.83 3.93
N SER A 65 -5.62 11.34 2.71
CA SER A 65 -4.71 10.21 2.48
C SER A 65 -3.57 10.60 1.56
N PHE A 66 -2.46 9.87 1.67
CA PHE A 66 -1.34 9.98 0.74
C PHE A 66 -1.45 8.91 -0.35
N ARG A 67 -0.96 9.28 -1.53
CA ARG A 67 -0.84 8.46 -2.73
C ARG A 67 0.59 8.52 -3.22
N VAL A 68 1.22 7.37 -3.34
CA VAL A 68 2.63 7.24 -3.75
C VAL A 68 2.67 6.74 -5.20
N HIS A 69 3.55 7.28 -6.02
CA HIS A 69 3.77 6.75 -7.36
C HIS A 69 4.40 5.35 -7.28
N ALA A 70 3.82 4.36 -7.95
CA ALA A 70 4.37 3.00 -7.99
C ALA A 70 5.82 2.97 -8.50
N LYS A 71 6.15 3.81 -9.50
CA LYS A 71 7.51 3.95 -10.01
C LYS A 71 8.51 4.35 -8.91
N ALA A 72 8.17 5.31 -8.06
CA ALA A 72 9.07 5.76 -7.00
C ALA A 72 9.37 4.68 -5.96
N VAL A 73 8.38 3.84 -5.65
CA VAL A 73 8.56 2.69 -4.74
C VAL A 73 9.47 1.64 -5.38
N HIS A 74 9.29 1.38 -6.67
CA HIS A 74 10.13 0.44 -7.41
C HIS A 74 11.58 0.92 -7.51
N ASP A 75 11.78 2.19 -7.91
CA ASP A 75 13.10 2.81 -8.00
C ASP A 75 13.83 2.76 -6.63
N MET A 76 13.12 2.97 -5.52
CA MET A 76 13.69 2.86 -4.16
C MET A 76 14.08 1.42 -3.78
N LEU A 77 13.26 0.43 -4.11
CA LEU A 77 13.55 -0.99 -3.86
C LEU A 77 14.76 -1.46 -4.68
N GLU A 78 14.85 -1.03 -5.94
CA GLU A 78 15.98 -1.34 -6.82
C GLU A 78 17.27 -0.72 -6.28
N SER A 79 17.24 0.56 -5.89
CA SER A 79 18.40 1.25 -5.29
C SER A 79 18.86 0.63 -3.97
N SER A 80 17.94 0.13 -3.14
CA SER A 80 18.28 -0.46 -1.83
C SER A 80 18.92 -1.85 -1.96
N TYR A 81 18.70 -2.55 -3.08
CA TYR A 81 19.33 -3.84 -3.35
C TYR A 81 20.84 -3.70 -3.63
N PHE A 82 21.28 -2.55 -4.14
CA PHE A 82 22.69 -2.29 -4.47
C PHE A 82 23.55 -1.86 -3.27
N ASP A 83 22.96 -1.39 -2.18
CA ASP A 83 23.70 -0.95 -0.96
C ASP A 83 23.99 -2.11 0.02
N ALA A 84 23.34 -3.26 -0.17
CA ALA A 84 23.48 -4.44 0.67
C ALA A 84 24.42 -5.53 0.09
N GLY A 85 25.25 -5.18 -0.90
CA GLY A 85 26.17 -6.09 -1.62
C GLY A 85 27.64 -5.82 -1.36
#